data_AF-A0A2N9XFM6-F1
#
_entry.id   AF-A0A2N9XFM6-F1
#
_cell.length_a   1.000
_cell.length_b   1.000
_cell.length_c   1.000
_cell.angle_alpha   90.00
_cell.angle_beta   90.00
_cell.angle_gamma   90.00
#
_symmetry.space_group_name_H-M   'P 1'
#
loop_
_entity.id
_entity.type
_entity.pdbx_description
1 polymer ?
#
loop_
_entity_poly.entity_id
_entity_poly.type
_entity_poly.pdbx_seq_one_letter_code
_entity_poly.pdbx_strand_id
1 'polypeptide(L)'
;MKWLWKHKIFNIFIPLSLVVLGYIIWFAFIFTGTYDDQYGKYIFRYDYYGDSVFEYELLDDSNIHNYTYIHAPVHDYVKKGDSIFFTYINGTFNEGFCYYEKKLYLGKIDLKSNKLENNININLYPKIYKKLSDLTSTERKWLNASFNKCPENN
;
A
#
# COMPACT_ATOMS: atom_id res chain seq x y z
N MET A 1 17.40 -32.72 -48.52
CA MET A 1 18.18 -32.68 -47.25
C MET A 1 18.05 -31.37 -46.44
N LYS A 2 17.87 -30.19 -47.08
CA LYS A 2 17.75 -28.88 -46.37
C LYS A 2 16.42 -28.66 -45.59
N TRP A 3 15.33 -29.34 -45.96
CA TRP A 3 14.00 -29.14 -45.37
C TRP A 3 13.83 -29.76 -43.97
N LEU A 4 14.41 -30.94 -43.74
CA LEU A 4 14.39 -31.63 -42.45
C LEU A 4 15.21 -30.89 -41.37
N TRP A 5 16.30 -30.24 -41.77
CA TRP A 5 17.11 -29.40 -40.87
C TRP A 5 16.39 -28.12 -40.46
N LYS A 6 15.66 -27.49 -41.40
CA LYS A 6 14.82 -26.32 -41.08
C LYS A 6 13.75 -26.66 -40.05
N HIS A 7 13.08 -27.81 -40.16
CA HIS A 7 12.07 -28.25 -39.18
C HIS A 7 12.65 -28.53 -37.79
N LYS A 8 13.84 -29.14 -37.69
CA LYS A 8 14.51 -29.35 -36.40
C LYS A 8 14.93 -28.03 -35.73
N ILE A 9 15.43 -27.07 -36.51
CA ILE A 9 15.79 -25.74 -35.99
C ILE A 9 14.53 -24.99 -35.56
N PHE A 10 13.45 -25.05 -36.35
CA PHE A 10 12.17 -24.40 -36.03
C PHE A 10 11.53 -24.97 -34.75
N ASN A 11 11.57 -26.29 -34.56
CA ASN A 11 11.04 -26.96 -33.37
C ASN A 11 11.81 -26.65 -32.08
N ILE A 12 13.05 -26.17 -32.16
CA ILE A 12 13.84 -25.75 -30.99
C ILE A 12 13.69 -24.25 -30.76
N PHE A 13 13.64 -23.44 -31.82
CA PHE A 13 13.50 -21.98 -31.71
C PHE A 13 12.13 -21.55 -31.16
N ILE A 14 11.04 -22.22 -31.54
CA ILE A 14 9.69 -21.89 -31.04
C ILE A 14 9.59 -22.02 -29.51
N PRO A 15 9.90 -23.16 -28.87
CA PRO A 15 9.81 -23.27 -27.41
C PRO A 15 10.79 -22.33 -26.70
N LEU A 16 11.99 -22.11 -27.24
CA LEU A 16 12.94 -21.16 -26.69
C LEU A 16 12.38 -19.73 -26.72
N SER A 17 11.73 -19.34 -27.81
CA SER A 17 11.10 -18.02 -27.95
C SER A 17 9.93 -17.83 -26.99
N LEU A 18 9.13 -18.89 -26.73
CA LEU A 18 8.03 -18.86 -25.76
C LEU A 18 8.54 -18.72 -24.33
N VAL A 19 9.65 -19.39 -23.98
CA VAL A 19 10.30 -19.25 -22.67
C VAL A 19 10.79 -17.81 -22.48
N VAL A 20 11.47 -17.25 -23.48
CA VAL A 20 11.92 -15.85 -23.44
C VAL A 20 10.74 -14.88 -23.33
N LEU A 21 9.65 -15.11 -24.07
CA LEU A 21 8.44 -14.30 -23.97
C LEU A 21 7.82 -14.35 -22.57
N GLY A 22 7.78 -15.54 -21.97
CA GLY A 22 7.30 -15.74 -20.60
C GLY A 22 8.13 -14.95 -19.58
N TYR A 23 9.46 -14.95 -19.74
CA TYR A 23 10.35 -14.12 -18.90
C TYR A 23 10.14 -12.63 -19.15
N ILE A 24 9.96 -12.17 -20.39
CA ILE A 24 9.71 -10.76 -20.69
C ILE A 24 8.39 -10.30 -20.07
N ILE A 25 7.34 -11.12 -20.15
CA ILE A 25 6.04 -10.84 -19.51
C ILE A 25 6.21 -10.80 -17.99
N TRP A 26 6.92 -11.76 -17.40
CA TRP A 26 7.20 -11.80 -15.96
C TRP A 26 8.02 -10.58 -15.50
N PHE A 27 9.06 -10.19 -16.25
CA PHE A 27 9.84 -8.98 -15.99
C PHE A 27 8.98 -7.72 -16.15
N ALA A 28 8.10 -7.65 -17.14
CA ALA A 28 7.16 -6.53 -17.28
C ALA A 28 6.24 -6.43 -16.05
N PHE A 29 5.75 -7.55 -15.50
CA PHE A 29 4.98 -7.55 -14.26
C PHE A 29 5.77 -7.05 -13.05
N ILE A 30 7.06 -7.41 -12.94
CA ILE A 30 7.95 -6.92 -11.87
C ILE A 30 8.13 -5.40 -11.92
N PHE A 31 8.16 -4.80 -13.11
CA PHE A 31 8.37 -3.35 -13.27
C PHE A 31 7.08 -2.51 -13.34
N THR A 32 5.90 -3.13 -13.52
CA THR A 32 4.62 -2.40 -13.61
C THR A 32 3.96 -2.07 -12.28
N GLY A 33 4.38 -2.69 -11.18
CA GLY A 33 3.78 -2.42 -9.87
C GLY A 33 4.89 -2.18 -8.88
N THR A 34 5.03 -0.93 -8.42
CA THR A 34 5.59 -0.49 -7.12
C THR A 34 6.22 0.89 -7.27
N TYR A 35 5.39 1.91 -7.41
CA TYR A 35 5.84 3.28 -7.16
C TYR A 35 5.12 3.76 -5.93
N ASP A 36 5.91 4.19 -4.93
CA ASP A 36 5.42 4.94 -3.78
C ASP A 36 4.67 6.18 -4.31
N ASP A 37 3.41 6.35 -3.92
CA ASP A 37 2.64 7.51 -4.36
C ASP A 37 3.01 8.73 -3.50
N GLN A 38 3.86 9.59 -4.06
CA GLN A 38 4.38 10.77 -3.39
C GLN A 38 3.56 12.03 -3.69
N TYR A 39 3.18 12.71 -2.63
CA TYR A 39 2.41 13.95 -2.66
C TYR A 39 3.07 14.99 -1.75
N GLY A 40 3.98 15.78 -2.34
CA GLY A 40 4.83 16.68 -1.56
C GLY A 40 5.74 15.88 -0.64
N LYS A 41 5.62 16.11 0.67
CA LYS A 41 6.38 15.37 1.69
C LYS A 41 5.68 14.09 2.16
N TYR A 42 4.48 13.81 1.70
CA TYR A 42 3.72 12.64 2.13
C TYR A 42 3.90 11.51 1.13
N ILE A 43 4.23 10.32 1.61
CA ILE A 43 4.42 9.14 0.77
C ILE A 43 3.43 8.05 1.21
N PHE A 44 2.61 7.57 0.28
CA PHE A 44 1.84 6.35 0.44
C PHE A 44 2.65 5.19 -0.12
N ARG A 45 3.28 4.44 0.76
CA ARG A 45 4.08 3.26 0.40
C ARG A 45 3.18 2.04 0.42
N TYR A 46 3.10 1.34 -0.70
CA TYR A 46 2.45 0.04 -0.76
C TYR A 46 3.32 -0.99 -0.06
N ASP A 47 2.74 -1.81 0.82
CA ASP A 47 3.50 -2.89 1.43
C ASP A 47 3.66 -4.08 0.46
N TYR A 48 4.81 -4.09 -0.19
CA TYR A 48 5.16 -5.09 -1.19
C TYR A 48 5.64 -6.42 -0.58
N TYR A 49 6.17 -6.39 0.65
CA TYR A 49 6.80 -7.56 1.26
C TYR A 49 5.87 -8.32 2.22
N GLY A 50 4.68 -7.77 2.49
CA GLY A 50 3.69 -8.38 3.38
C GLY A 50 4.02 -8.17 4.86
N ASP A 51 4.89 -7.21 5.16
CA ASP A 51 5.30 -6.85 6.52
C ASP A 51 4.27 -5.91 7.18
N SER A 52 3.56 -5.12 6.39
CA SER A 52 2.38 -4.35 6.78
C SER A 52 1.12 -5.16 6.59
N VAL A 53 0.27 -5.11 7.61
CA VAL A 53 -1.03 -5.78 7.58
C VAL A 53 -2.03 -5.05 6.67
N PHE A 54 -1.76 -3.78 6.38
CA PHE A 54 -2.63 -2.86 5.65
C PHE A 54 -2.05 -2.53 4.28
N GLU A 55 -2.91 -2.10 3.35
CA GLU A 55 -2.51 -1.89 1.95
C GLU A 55 -1.42 -0.82 1.80
N TYR A 56 -1.43 0.21 2.63
CA TYR A 56 -0.47 1.31 2.55
C TYR A 56 0.08 1.74 3.92
N GLU A 57 1.28 2.30 3.90
CA GLU A 57 1.88 3.05 5.00
C GLU A 57 1.95 4.54 4.62
N LEU A 58 1.67 5.44 5.57
CA LEU A 58 1.81 6.89 5.35
C LEU A 58 3.06 7.42 6.03
N LEU A 59 4.01 7.88 5.23
CA LEU A 59 5.32 8.37 5.67
C LEU A 59 5.43 9.90 5.48
N ASP A 60 6.20 10.55 6.36
CA ASP A 60 6.71 11.93 6.16
C ASP A 60 8.16 11.89 5.68
N ASP A 61 8.40 12.46 4.50
CA ASP A 61 9.72 12.64 3.87
C ASP A 61 10.34 14.02 4.19
N SER A 62 9.78 14.78 5.15
CA SER A 62 10.40 16.05 5.57
C SER A 62 11.76 15.89 6.24
N ASN A 63 12.13 14.68 6.68
CA ASN A 63 13.42 14.40 7.29
C ASN A 63 14.21 13.40 6.44
N ILE A 64 15.13 13.92 5.63
CA ILE A 64 15.95 13.23 4.61
C ILE A 64 16.76 12.03 5.16
N HIS A 65 16.88 11.90 6.48
CA HIS A 65 17.66 10.83 7.13
C HIS A 65 16.84 9.90 8.03
N ASN A 66 15.53 10.11 8.16
CA ASN A 66 14.68 9.24 8.96
C ASN A 66 13.21 9.40 8.55
N TYR A 67 12.68 8.45 7.76
CA TYR A 67 11.24 8.39 7.50
C TYR A 67 10.51 8.31 8.83
N THR A 68 9.75 9.36 9.15
CA THR A 68 8.96 9.38 10.38
C THR A 68 7.58 8.85 10.01
N TYR A 69 7.22 7.68 10.55
CA TYR A 69 5.89 7.10 10.40
C TYR A 69 4.86 8.05 11.01
N ILE A 70 4.03 8.68 10.18
CA ILE A 70 2.99 9.59 10.67
C ILE A 70 1.77 8.80 11.13
N HIS A 71 1.40 7.78 10.35
CA HIS A 71 0.33 6.83 10.67
C HIS A 71 0.73 5.46 10.16
N ALA A 72 0.76 4.52 11.10
CA ALA A 72 1.33 3.21 10.92
C ALA A 72 0.57 2.32 9.89
N PRO A 73 -0.78 2.33 9.81
CA PRO A 73 -1.50 1.55 8.78
C PRO A 73 -2.64 2.31 8.07
N VAL A 74 -2.60 2.37 6.74
CA VAL A 74 -3.63 2.96 5.85
C VAL A 74 -4.31 1.86 5.03
N HIS A 75 -5.64 1.78 5.12
CA HIS A 75 -6.44 0.80 4.38
C HIS A 75 -6.66 1.21 2.93
N ASP A 76 -7.03 2.47 2.69
CA ASP A 76 -7.33 2.98 1.35
C ASP A 76 -7.14 4.50 1.33
N TYR A 77 -6.82 5.06 0.17
CA TYR A 77 -6.74 6.49 -0.04
C TYR A 77 -7.31 6.91 -1.41
N VAL A 78 -7.85 8.13 -1.49
CA VAL A 78 -8.40 8.70 -2.71
C VAL A 78 -8.02 10.16 -2.86
N LYS A 79 -7.54 10.52 -4.05
CA LYS A 79 -7.28 11.91 -4.43
C LYS A 79 -8.55 12.55 -5.02
N LYS A 80 -8.94 13.73 -4.51
CA LYS A 80 -10.01 14.57 -5.03
C LYS A 80 -9.56 16.03 -5.11
N GLY A 81 -9.26 16.48 -6.33
CA GLY A 81 -8.72 17.83 -6.56
C GLY A 81 -7.41 18.02 -5.81
N ASP A 82 -7.36 19.07 -4.99
CA ASP A 82 -6.20 19.42 -4.16
C ASP A 82 -6.21 18.76 -2.78
N SER A 83 -6.97 17.67 -2.60
CA SER A 83 -7.03 16.94 -1.33
C SER A 83 -6.86 15.45 -1.54
N ILE A 84 -6.18 14.80 -0.61
CA ILE A 84 -6.12 13.35 -0.50
C ILE A 84 -6.83 12.97 0.77
N PHE A 85 -7.77 12.04 0.67
CA PHE A 85 -8.47 11.47 1.81
C PHE A 85 -7.99 10.04 2.00
N PHE A 86 -7.78 9.62 3.23
CA PHE A 86 -7.29 8.27 3.50
C PHE A 86 -7.91 7.72 4.77
N THR A 87 -8.24 6.43 4.75
CA THR A 87 -8.81 5.74 5.91
C THR A 87 -7.72 4.93 6.58
N TYR A 88 -7.53 5.12 7.88
CA TYR A 88 -6.40 4.57 8.62
C TYR A 88 -6.81 4.04 10.00
N ILE A 89 -5.96 3.20 10.57
CA ILE A 89 -6.05 2.77 11.98
C ILE A 89 -5.14 3.65 12.82
N ASN A 90 -5.68 4.23 13.90
CA ASN A 90 -4.85 4.95 14.86
C ASN A 90 -4.01 3.98 15.69
N GLY A 91 -2.70 4.18 15.67
CA GLY A 91 -1.72 3.24 16.21
C GLY A 91 -0.34 3.86 16.28
N THR A 92 0.65 3.06 16.68
CA THR A 92 2.06 3.44 16.65
C THR A 92 2.91 2.27 16.17
N PHE A 93 4.20 2.52 15.94
CA PHE A 93 5.20 1.51 15.66
C PHE A 93 6.12 1.38 16.89
N ASN A 94 5.94 0.32 17.67
CA ASN A 94 6.79 -0.02 18.82
C ASN A 94 7.05 -1.52 18.81
N GLU A 95 8.24 -1.92 18.33
CA GLU A 95 8.63 -3.32 18.05
C GLU A 95 7.72 -4.04 17.02
N GLY A 96 6.96 -3.26 16.25
CA GLY A 96 5.94 -3.71 15.30
C GLY A 96 4.76 -2.74 15.29
N PHE A 97 3.89 -2.87 14.30
CA PHE A 97 2.66 -2.09 14.26
C PHE A 97 1.69 -2.52 15.36
N CYS A 98 1.05 -1.56 16.01
CA CYS A 98 -0.02 -1.79 16.96
C CYS A 98 -1.17 -0.79 16.79
N TYR A 99 -2.35 -1.10 17.31
CA TYR A 99 -3.53 -0.21 17.28
C TYR A 99 -4.00 0.21 18.67
N TYR A 100 -4.49 1.43 18.82
CA TYR A 100 -5.08 1.91 20.08
C TYR A 100 -6.56 1.52 20.22
N GLU A 101 -7.33 1.75 19.15
CA GLU A 101 -8.77 1.50 19.11
C GLU A 101 -9.15 0.66 17.89
N LYS A 102 -10.11 -0.26 18.05
CA LYS A 102 -10.67 -1.06 16.96
C LYS A 102 -11.65 -0.25 16.11
N LYS A 103 -11.19 0.85 15.51
CA LYS A 103 -12.00 1.70 14.61
C LYS A 103 -11.14 2.33 13.53
N LEU A 104 -11.77 2.63 12.39
CA LEU A 104 -11.16 3.36 11.29
C LEU A 104 -11.40 4.86 11.44
N TYR A 105 -10.35 5.62 11.18
CA TYR A 105 -10.34 7.08 11.19
C TYR A 105 -10.20 7.59 9.76
N LEU A 106 -10.66 8.81 9.51
CA LEU A 106 -10.49 9.49 8.23
C LEU A 106 -9.45 10.60 8.40
N GLY A 107 -8.42 10.59 7.57
CA GLY A 107 -7.44 11.66 7.43
C GLY A 107 -7.61 12.39 6.11
N LYS A 108 -7.08 13.61 6.06
CA LYS A 108 -7.01 14.42 4.84
C LYS A 108 -5.66 15.12 4.75
N ILE A 109 -5.06 15.10 3.55
CA ILE A 109 -3.92 15.95 3.20
C ILE A 109 -4.42 17.01 2.24
N ASP A 110 -4.23 18.27 2.57
CA ASP A 110 -4.42 19.40 1.67
C ASP A 110 -3.13 19.64 0.89
N LEU A 111 -3.16 19.42 -0.42
CA LEU A 111 -1.98 19.48 -1.30
C LEU A 111 -1.50 20.90 -1.57
N LYS A 112 -2.38 21.91 -1.46
CA LYS A 112 -2.02 23.31 -1.66
C LYS A 112 -1.26 23.87 -0.48
N SER A 113 -1.70 23.53 0.73
CA SER A 113 -1.09 23.98 1.99
C SER A 113 -0.10 22.96 2.58
N ASN A 114 0.03 21.78 1.95
CA ASN A 114 0.83 20.64 2.42
C ASN A 114 0.54 20.28 3.88
N LYS A 115 -0.74 20.33 4.26
CA LYS A 115 -1.21 20.16 5.65
C LYS A 115 -1.93 18.83 5.82
N LEU A 116 -1.50 18.07 6.81
CA LEU A 116 -2.20 16.88 7.27
C LEU A 116 -3.23 17.21 8.36
N GLU A 117 -4.45 16.72 8.16
CA GLU A 117 -5.56 16.78 9.09
C GLU A 117 -5.95 15.35 9.48
N ASN A 118 -5.84 15.03 10.78
CA ASN A 118 -6.17 13.72 11.32
C ASN A 118 -7.58 13.69 11.91
N ASN A 119 -8.22 12.52 11.89
CA ASN A 119 -9.54 12.29 12.50
C ASN A 119 -10.60 13.34 12.10
N ILE A 120 -10.72 13.61 10.81
CA ILE A 120 -11.73 14.54 10.29
C ILE A 120 -13.13 13.91 10.37
N ASN A 121 -14.16 14.76 10.42
CA ASN A 121 -15.55 14.30 10.58
C ASN A 121 -16.02 13.46 9.39
N ILE A 122 -16.19 12.16 9.61
CA ILE A 122 -16.63 11.18 8.61
C ILE A 122 -18.01 11.49 8.02
N ASN A 123 -18.89 12.17 8.76
CA ASN A 123 -20.23 12.51 8.31
C ASN A 123 -20.23 13.54 7.17
N LEU A 124 -19.13 14.30 7.01
CA LEU A 124 -18.95 15.20 5.87
C LEU A 124 -18.53 14.46 4.59
N TYR A 125 -18.01 13.24 4.73
CA TYR A 125 -17.42 12.46 3.64
C TYR A 125 -17.92 11.00 3.58
N PRO A 126 -19.24 10.76 3.61
CA PRO A 126 -19.80 9.40 3.77
C PRO A 126 -19.52 8.47 2.58
N LYS A 127 -19.21 9.03 1.40
CA LYS A 127 -18.86 8.27 0.19
C LYS A 127 -17.35 7.96 0.07
N ILE A 128 -16.53 8.57 0.92
CA ILE A 128 -15.07 8.42 0.91
C ILE A 128 -14.64 7.52 2.07
N TYR A 129 -15.24 7.72 3.24
CA TYR A 129 -14.93 6.95 4.43
C TYR A 129 -15.22 5.46 4.25
N LYS A 130 -14.24 4.62 4.61
CA LYS A 130 -14.39 3.16 4.66
C LYS A 130 -14.76 2.70 6.06
N LYS A 131 -15.65 1.73 6.13
CA LYS A 131 -16.11 1.10 7.37
C LYS A 131 -15.26 -0.11 7.70
N LEU A 132 -15.31 -0.57 8.94
CA LEU A 132 -14.64 -1.81 9.37
C LEU A 132 -15.06 -3.05 8.57
N SER A 133 -16.28 -3.03 7.99
CA SER A 133 -16.76 -4.08 7.09
C SER A 133 -15.96 -4.18 5.79
N ASP A 134 -15.35 -3.07 5.37
CA ASP A 134 -14.64 -2.94 4.09
C ASP A 134 -13.21 -3.48 4.18
N LEU A 135 -12.69 -3.65 5.40
CA LEU A 135 -11.39 -4.27 5.64
C LEU A 135 -11.35 -5.71 5.10
N THR A 136 -10.20 -6.09 4.57
CA THR A 136 -9.88 -7.46 4.15
C THR A 136 -9.91 -8.43 5.33
N SER A 137 -9.96 -9.73 5.03
CA SER A 137 -9.94 -10.76 6.08
C SER A 137 -8.67 -10.71 6.94
N THR A 138 -7.53 -10.35 6.35
CA THR A 138 -6.23 -10.22 7.02
C THR A 138 -6.22 -9.02 7.97
N GLU A 139 -6.62 -7.85 7.49
CA GLU A 139 -6.70 -6.63 8.31
C GLU A 139 -7.66 -6.82 9.49
N ARG A 140 -8.83 -7.43 9.26
CA ARG A 140 -9.78 -7.73 10.35
C ARG A 140 -9.20 -8.73 11.35
N LYS A 141 -8.45 -9.73 10.91
CA LYS A 141 -7.82 -10.70 11.81
C LYS A 141 -6.77 -10.02 12.69
N TRP A 142 -5.93 -9.18 12.10
CA TRP A 142 -4.93 -8.42 12.84
C TRP A 142 -5.53 -7.42 13.82
N LEU A 143 -6.56 -6.67 13.41
CA LEU A 143 -7.27 -5.70 14.27
C LEU A 143 -8.02 -6.38 15.42
N ASN A 144 -8.35 -7.67 15.29
CA ASN A 144 -9.01 -8.42 16.35
C ASN A 144 -8.07 -9.11 17.33
N ALA A 145 -6.81 -9.32 16.94
CA ALA A 145 -5.79 -9.93 17.77
C ALA A 145 -5.34 -8.97 18.89
N SER A 146 -5.60 -9.35 20.14
CA SER A 146 -5.30 -8.52 21.32
C SER A 146 -3.81 -8.20 21.48
N PHE A 147 -2.92 -9.06 21.00
CA PHE A 147 -1.47 -8.83 21.04
C PHE A 147 -1.02 -7.70 20.10
N ASN A 148 -1.86 -7.29 19.13
CA ASN A 148 -1.60 -6.12 18.28
C ASN A 148 -2.17 -4.82 18.86
N LYS A 149 -2.80 -4.87 20.05
CA LYS A 149 -3.22 -3.65 20.73
C LYS A 149 -1.98 -2.97 21.31
N CYS A 150 -1.83 -1.66 21.10
CA CYS A 150 -0.73 -0.92 21.69
C CYS A 150 -0.77 -1.03 23.22
N PRO A 151 0.41 -1.11 23.87
CA PRO A 151 0.48 -1.02 25.32
C PRO A 151 -0.18 0.30 25.77
N GLU A 152 -0.93 0.23 26.86
CA GLU A 152 -1.47 1.42 27.50
C GLU A 152 -0.26 2.18 28.07
N ASN A 153 -0.02 3.40 27.57
CA ASN A 153 1.01 4.27 28.13
C ASN A 153 0.58 4.61 29.57
N ASN A 154 1.17 3.93 30.56
CA ASN A 154 1.12 4.32 31.97
C ASN A 154 1.90 5.60 32.20
#